data_AF-A0A7Y0FVJ9-F1
#
_entry.id   AF-A0A7Y0FVJ9-F1
#
_cell.length_a   1.000
_cell.length_b   1.000
_cell.length_c   1.000
_cell.angle_alpha   90.00
_cell.angle_beta   90.00
_cell.angle_gamma   90.00
#
_symmetry.space_group_name_H-M   'P 1'
#
loop_
_entity.id
_entity.type
_entity.pdbx_description
1 polymer ?
#
loop_
_entity_poly.entity_id
_entity_poly.type
_entity_poly.pdbx_seq_one_letter_code
_entity_poly.pdbx_strand_id
1 'polypeptide(L)'
;MGKNSIRVTLSDDLQEHVRRQVTEGSRYRDADDYISALVSRDLQIQAETAAWLSEHLGEAARAAEGVFRAVSAEDVIERNKKA
;
A
#
# COMPACT_ATOMS: atom_id res chain seq x y z
N MET A 1 23.91 2.16 20.28
CA MET A 1 22.80 2.08 19.31
C MET A 1 21.61 2.80 19.91
N GLY A 2 21.37 4.04 19.51
CA GLY A 2 20.36 4.90 20.14
C GLY A 2 18.95 4.40 19.83
N LYS A 3 18.11 4.27 20.85
CA LYS A 3 16.67 4.01 20.66
C LYS A 3 16.06 5.30 20.10
N ASN A 4 15.84 5.36 18.79
CA ASN A 4 15.02 6.42 18.20
C ASN A 4 13.59 6.21 18.72
N SER A 5 13.15 7.11 19.60
CA SER A 5 11.79 7.13 20.13
C SER A 5 11.00 8.20 19.40
N ILE A 6 9.83 7.82 18.88
CA ILE A 6 8.89 8.72 18.24
C ILE A 6 7.67 8.80 19.17
N ARG A 7 7.24 10.02 19.50
CA ARG A 7 5.99 10.23 20.22
C ARG A 7 4.86 10.36 19.19
N VAL A 8 3.90 9.46 19.24
CA VAL A 8 2.73 9.45 18.37
C VAL A 8 1.50 9.82 19.20
N THR A 9 0.71 10.76 18.70
CA THR A 9 -0.59 11.11 19.28
C THR A 9 -1.69 10.44 18.47
N LEU A 10 -2.55 9.70 19.15
CA LEU A 10 -3.69 9.00 18.55
C LEU A 10 -4.99 9.67 19.00
N SER A 11 -6.01 9.67 18.14
CA SER A 11 -7.37 10.02 18.55
C SER A 11 -7.91 9.01 19.55
N ASP A 12 -8.92 9.40 20.33
CA ASP A 12 -9.49 8.56 21.39
C ASP A 12 -9.98 7.20 20.85
N ASP A 13 -10.64 7.19 19.69
CA ASP A 13 -11.08 5.95 19.03
C ASP A 13 -9.91 5.02 18.67
N LEU A 14 -8.80 5.59 18.21
CA LEU A 14 -7.60 4.82 17.84
C LEU A 14 -6.88 4.31 19.09
N GLN A 15 -6.86 5.07 20.18
CA GLN A 15 -6.31 4.61 21.46
C GLN A 15 -7.07 3.40 21.98
N GLU A 16 -8.40 3.45 21.98
CA GLU A 16 -9.23 2.34 22.43
C GLU A 16 -9.08 1.12 21.52
N HIS A 17 -8.97 1.33 20.21
CA HIS A 17 -8.68 0.25 19.27
C HIS A 17 -7.34 -0.43 19.55
N VAL A 18 -6.26 0.33 19.73
CA VAL A 18 -4.93 -0.21 20.07
C VAL A 18 -4.99 -0.97 21.39
N ARG A 19 -5.66 -0.42 22.40
CA ARG A 19 -5.83 -1.06 23.70
C ARG A 19 -6.52 -2.42 23.60
N ARG A 20 -7.61 -2.51 22.82
CA ARG A 20 -8.29 -3.79 22.55
C ARG A 20 -7.38 -4.78 21.85
N GLN A 21 -6.61 -4.36 20.85
CA GLN A 21 -5.69 -5.24 20.12
C GLN A 21 -4.59 -5.83 20.99
N VAL A 22 -4.14 -5.11 22.02
CA VAL A 22 -3.16 -5.59 22.99
C VAL A 22 -3.80 -6.45 24.09
N THR A 23 -5.01 -6.12 24.52
CA THR A 23 -5.68 -6.79 25.66
C THR A 23 -6.38 -8.08 25.22
N GLU A 24 -7.04 -8.06 24.06
CA GLU A 24 -7.81 -9.17 23.51
C GLU A 24 -6.99 -10.03 22.54
N GLY A 25 -5.97 -9.43 21.91
CA GLY A 25 -5.06 -10.12 21.00
C GLY A 25 -3.82 -10.63 21.71
N SER A 26 -3.63 -11.96 21.76
CA SER A 26 -2.40 -12.58 22.28
C SER A 26 -1.14 -12.35 21.42
N ARG A 27 -1.28 -11.63 20.30
CA ARG A 27 -0.25 -11.46 19.28
C ARG A 27 0.74 -10.34 19.58
N TYR A 28 0.34 -9.32 20.35
CA TYR A 28 1.17 -8.14 20.59
C TYR A 28 1.39 -7.95 22.08
N ARG A 29 2.63 -7.65 22.47
CA ARG A 29 3.00 -7.52 23.89
C ARG A 29 2.57 -6.19 24.49
N ASP A 30 2.60 -5.15 23.68
CA ASP A 30 2.26 -3.78 24.05
C ASP A 30 1.83 -2.98 22.81
N ALA A 31 1.44 -1.72 23.04
CA ALA A 31 1.02 -0.82 21.98
C ALA A 31 2.15 -0.52 20.98
N ASP A 32 3.40 -0.44 21.45
CA ASP A 32 4.55 -0.12 20.59
C ASP A 32 4.82 -1.27 19.60
N ASP A 33 4.70 -2.52 20.06
CA ASP A 33 4.80 -3.73 19.24
C ASP A 33 3.71 -3.77 18.17
N TYR A 34 2.47 -3.43 18.56
CA TYR A 34 1.35 -3.38 17.62
C TYR A 34 1.51 -2.27 16.57
N ILE A 35 1.85 -1.06 16.99
CA ILE A 35 2.05 0.09 16.08
C ILE A 35 3.23 -0.18 15.14
N SER A 36 4.33 -0.76 15.65
CA SER A 36 5.49 -1.13 14.82
C SER A 36 5.12 -2.18 13.76
N ALA A 37 4.28 -3.15 14.12
CA ALA A 37 3.77 -4.14 13.16
C ALA A 37 2.89 -3.49 12.08
N LEU A 38 2.04 -2.52 12.45
CA LEU A 38 1.23 -1.77 11.49
C LEU A 38 2.08 -0.96 10.52
N VAL A 39 3.09 -0.24 11.02
CA VAL A 39 4.02 0.53 10.18
C VAL A 39 4.80 -0.40 9.25
N SER A 40 5.30 -1.53 9.77
CA SER A 40 6.04 -2.51 8.95
C SER A 40 5.17 -3.08 7.83
N ARG A 41 3.90 -3.37 8.14
CA ARG A 41 2.92 -3.84 7.16
C ARG A 41 2.63 -2.79 6.09
N ASP A 42 2.45 -1.53 6.48
CA ASP A 42 2.20 -0.43 5.54
C ASP A 42 3.39 -0.25 4.58
N LEU A 43 4.62 -0.24 5.11
CA LEU A 43 5.84 -0.17 4.30
C LEU A 43 5.95 -1.36 3.33
N GLN A 44 5.61 -2.56 3.80
CA GLN A 44 5.60 -3.75 2.95
C GLN A 44 4.57 -3.63 1.81
N ILE A 45 3.34 -3.22 2.11
CA ILE A 45 2.28 -3.04 1.10
C ILE A 45 2.69 -1.98 0.07
N GLN A 46 3.28 -0.87 0.53
CA GLN A 46 3.80 0.17 -0.37
C GLN A 46 4.89 -0.37 -1.29
N ALA A 47 5.84 -1.14 -0.75
CA ALA A 47 6.91 -1.75 -1.53
C ALA A 47 6.38 -2.76 -2.57
N GLU A 48 5.44 -3.63 -2.17
CA GLU A 48 4.78 -4.59 -3.05
C GLU A 48 3.99 -3.88 -4.16
N THR A 49 3.25 -2.83 -3.81
CA THR A 49 2.50 -2.01 -4.77
C THR A 49 3.44 -1.34 -5.78
N ALA A 50 4.52 -0.74 -5.29
CA ALA A 50 5.52 -0.10 -6.14
C ALA A 50 6.19 -1.11 -7.08
N ALA A 51 6.52 -2.31 -6.57
CA ALA A 51 7.09 -3.39 -7.38
C ALA A 51 6.12 -3.84 -8.47
N TRP A 52 4.85 -4.08 -8.12
CA TRP A 52 3.82 -4.49 -9.08
C TRP A 52 3.61 -3.44 -10.18
N LEU A 53 3.50 -2.17 -9.81
CA LEU A 53 3.36 -1.07 -10.77
C LEU A 53 4.59 -0.95 -11.67
N SER A 54 5.79 -1.10 -11.12
CA SER A 54 7.02 -1.07 -11.92
C SER A 54 7.11 -2.25 -12.87
N GLU A 55 6.65 -3.44 -12.48
CA GLU A 55 6.64 -4.64 -13.32
C GLU A 55 5.65 -4.49 -14.48
N HIS A 56 4.42 -4.05 -14.20
CA HIS A 56 3.33 -4.06 -15.18
C HIS A 56 3.28 -2.80 -16.05
N LEU A 57 3.67 -1.65 -15.48
CA LEU A 57 3.56 -0.35 -16.13
C LEU A 57 4.92 0.30 -16.35
N GLY A 58 6.01 -0.24 -15.81
CA GLY A 58 7.32 0.41 -15.87
C GLY A 58 7.87 0.55 -17.29
N GLU A 59 7.62 -0.42 -18.17
CA GLU A 59 8.02 -0.30 -19.58
C GLU A 59 7.17 0.76 -20.30
N ALA A 60 5.84 0.70 -20.16
CA ALA A 60 4.93 1.67 -20.74
C ALA A 60 5.22 3.09 -20.24
N ALA A 61 5.43 3.29 -18.94
CA ALA A 61 5.72 4.60 -18.36
C ALA A 61 7.03 5.22 -18.88
N ARG A 62 7.97 4.42 -19.41
CA ARG A 62 9.24 4.89 -20.00
C ARG A 62 9.19 4.96 -21.54
N ALA A 63 8.12 4.47 -22.15
CA ALA A 63 8.02 4.41 -23.59
C ALA A 63 7.82 5.81 -24.18
N ALA A 64 8.35 6.04 -25.38
CA ALA A 64 8.19 7.30 -26.07
C ALA A 64 6.72 7.51 -26.49
N GLU A 65 6.23 8.76 -26.46
CA GLU A 65 4.83 9.06 -26.78
C GLU A 65 4.38 8.46 -28.13
N GLY A 66 5.28 8.43 -29.12
CA GLY A 66 4.99 7.89 -30.47
C GLY A 66 4.72 6.39 -30.55
N VAL A 67 4.96 5.61 -29.48
CA VAL A 67 4.55 4.20 -29.42
C VAL A 67 3.07 4.04 -29.02
N PHE A 68 2.48 5.07 -28.42
CA PHE A 68 1.07 5.06 -28.04
C PHE A 68 0.19 5.45 -29.23
N ARG A 69 -1.00 4.84 -29.28
CA ARG A 69 -2.04 5.19 -30.24
C ARG A 69 -3.25 5.68 -29.48
N ALA A 70 -3.78 6.82 -29.90
CA ALA A 70 -5.07 7.29 -29.42
C ALA A 70 -6.15 6.27 -29.84
N VAL A 71 -6.89 5.77 -28.86
CA VAL A 71 -8.02 4.86 -29.06
C VAL A 71 -9.22 5.40 -28.28
N SER A 72 -10.40 5.35 -28.90
CA SER A 72 -11.65 5.62 -28.20
C SER A 72 -12.14 4.40 -27.40
N ALA A 73 -13.11 4.61 -26.51
CA ALA A 73 -13.75 3.51 -25.82
C ALA A 73 -14.46 2.57 -26.81
N GLU A 74 -15.11 3.12 -27.84
CA GLU A 74 -15.76 2.38 -28.92
C GLU A 74 -14.76 1.51 -29.68
N ASP A 75 -13.57 2.01 -29.99
CA ASP A 75 -12.52 1.25 -30.68
C ASP A 75 -12.09 0.02 -29.86
N VAL A 76 -11.96 0.18 -28.54
CA VAL A 76 -11.59 -0.92 -27.63
C VAL A 76 -12.71 -1.95 -27.53
N ILE A 77 -13.97 -1.51 -27.43
CA ILE A 77 -15.14 -2.39 -27.37
C ILE A 77 -15.25 -3.22 -28.65
N GLU A 78 -15.14 -2.59 -29.82
CA GLU A 78 -15.24 -3.29 -31.10
C GLU A 78 -14.06 -4.23 -31.35
N ARG A 79 -12.85 -3.90 -30.87
CA ARG A 79 -11.71 -4.81 -30.90
C ARG A 79 -11.96 -6.06 -30.05
N ASN A 80 -12.44 -5.88 -28.82
CA ASN A 80 -12.60 -7.00 -27.88
C ASN A 80 -13.77 -7.92 -28.24
N LYS A 81 -14.78 -7.44 -28.99
CA LYS A 81 -15.86 -8.29 -29.53
C LYS A 81 -15.41 -9.22 -30.67
N LYS A 82 -14.28 -8.90 -31.32
CA LYS A 82 -13.72 -9.65 -32.46
C LYS A 82 -12.60 -10.62 -32.04
N ALA A 83 -12.20 -10.59 -30.77
CA ALA A 83 -11.23 -11.51 -30.15
C ALA A 83 -11.97 -12.68 -29.50
#